data_AF-A0A4Y5WQU6-F1
#
_entry.id   AF-A0A4Y5WQU6-F1
#
_cell.length_a   1.000
_cell.length_b   1.000
_cell.length_c   1.000
_cell.angle_alpha   90.00
_cell.angle_beta   90.00
_cell.angle_gamma   90.00
#
_symmetry.space_group_name_H-M   'P 1'
#
loop_
_entity.id
_entity.type
_entity.pdbx_description
1 polymer ?
#
loop_
_entity_poly.entity_id
_entity_poly.type
_entity_poly.pdbx_seq_one_letter_code
_entity_poly.pdbx_strand_id
1 'polypeptide(L)'
;IFYSYYYMILDFYALRFLFLVISFVISMIFLIISPNIFSILLGWDGLGIISYCLVIYFQNSISYSSGMLTILINRLGDVAILLIISLMMNLGSWFFVFYLFIFDYWFFYLFLLVVLAAFTKSAQIPFSSWLPAAMAAPTPVSSLVHSSTLVTAGVYLLIRYSDL
;
A
#
# COMPACT_ATOMS: atom_id res chain seq x y z
N ILE A 1 4.34 -15.65 -10.46
CA ILE A 1 5.39 -16.72 -10.36
C ILE A 1 5.68 -17.34 -11.73
N PHE A 2 4.72 -17.96 -12.42
CA PHE A 2 4.97 -18.51 -13.77
C PHE A 2 5.39 -17.45 -14.80
N TYR A 3 4.67 -16.33 -14.88
CA TYR A 3 5.02 -15.23 -15.79
C TYR A 3 6.40 -14.62 -15.48
N SER A 4 6.67 -14.37 -14.20
CA SER A 4 7.97 -13.84 -13.74
C SER A 4 9.13 -14.80 -14.04
N TYR A 5 8.89 -16.11 -13.99
CA TYR A 5 9.90 -17.11 -14.32
C TYR A 5 10.31 -17.00 -15.79
N TYR A 6 9.34 -16.98 -16.71
CA TYR A 6 9.63 -16.83 -18.13
C TYR A 6 10.29 -15.48 -18.47
N TYR A 7 9.82 -14.38 -17.86
CA TYR A 7 10.34 -13.05 -18.15
C TYR A 7 11.77 -12.83 -17.64
N MET A 8 12.12 -13.38 -16.46
CA MET A 8 13.43 -13.18 -15.81
C MET A 8 14.41 -14.35 -16.03
N ILE A 9 14.17 -15.23 -17.01
CA ILE A 9 15.00 -16.44 -17.21
C ILE A 9 16.49 -16.12 -17.48
N LEU A 10 16.77 -14.98 -18.11
CA LEU A 10 18.12 -14.54 -18.47
C LEU A 10 18.79 -13.67 -17.38
N ASP A 11 18.05 -13.32 -16.32
CA ASP A 11 18.53 -12.39 -15.29
C ASP A 11 19.27 -13.13 -14.17
N PHE A 12 20.51 -12.71 -13.87
CA PHE A 12 21.30 -13.27 -12.77
C PHE A 12 20.66 -13.10 -11.38
N TYR A 13 19.86 -12.04 -11.20
CA TYR A 13 19.21 -11.72 -9.93
C TYR A 13 17.75 -12.18 -9.82
N ALA A 14 17.31 -13.12 -10.67
CA ALA A 14 15.94 -13.62 -10.71
C ALA A 14 15.46 -14.23 -9.37
N LEU A 15 16.36 -14.87 -8.60
CA LEU A 15 16.01 -15.39 -7.26
C LEU A 15 15.68 -14.26 -6.27
N ARG A 16 16.47 -13.18 -6.26
CA ARG A 16 16.19 -12.00 -5.42
C ARG A 16 14.85 -11.37 -5.79
N PHE A 17 14.57 -11.28 -7.09
CA PHE A 17 13.30 -10.80 -7.60
C PHE A 17 12.12 -11.65 -7.11
N LEU A 18 12.25 -12.98 -7.18
CA LEU A 18 11.21 -13.90 -6.70
C LEU A 18 10.91 -13.70 -5.20
N PHE A 19 11.93 -13.56 -4.36
CA PHE A 19 11.74 -13.30 -2.93
C PHE A 19 11.00 -11.98 -2.67
N LEU A 20 11.31 -10.93 -3.42
CA LEU A 20 10.60 -9.64 -3.33
C LEU A 20 9.13 -9.76 -3.77
N VAL A 21 8.83 -10.55 -4.80
CA VAL A 21 7.45 -10.80 -5.22
C VAL A 21 6.69 -11.59 -4.15
N ILE A 22 7.30 -12.59 -3.54
CA ILE A 22 6.67 -13.38 -2.47
C ILE A 22 6.43 -12.52 -1.23
N SER A 23 7.40 -11.71 -0.80
CA SER A 23 7.20 -10.81 0.34
C SER A 23 6.10 -9.79 0.06
N PHE A 24 5.98 -9.33 -1.18
CA PHE A 24 4.91 -8.42 -1.59
C PHE A 24 3.52 -9.06 -1.50
N VAL A 25 3.38 -10.35 -1.86
CA VAL A 25 2.12 -11.09 -1.68
C VAL A 25 1.82 -11.30 -0.18
N ILE A 26 2.84 -11.61 0.62
CA ILE A 26 2.68 -11.78 2.06
C ILE A 26 2.18 -10.50 2.74
N SER A 27 2.72 -9.32 2.39
CA SER A 27 2.25 -8.05 2.96
C SER A 27 0.80 -7.74 2.59
N MET A 28 0.36 -8.10 1.38
CA MET A 28 -1.06 -8.00 1.00
C MET A 28 -1.96 -8.94 1.82
N ILE A 29 -1.51 -10.18 2.05
CA ILE A 29 -2.25 -11.13 2.89
C ILE A 29 -2.41 -10.60 4.32
N PHE A 30 -1.34 -10.03 4.89
CA PHE A 30 -1.41 -9.37 6.21
C PHE A 30 -2.44 -8.24 6.24
N LEU A 31 -2.49 -7.41 5.20
CA LEU A 31 -3.47 -6.33 5.09
C LEU A 31 -4.91 -6.89 5.06
N ILE A 32 -5.17 -7.94 4.28
CA ILE A 32 -6.52 -8.53 4.14
C ILE A 32 -7.01 -9.14 5.46
N ILE A 33 -6.16 -9.92 6.14
CA ILE A 33 -6.54 -10.66 7.35
C ILE A 33 -6.74 -9.72 8.55
N SER A 34 -6.03 -8.59 8.58
CA SER A 34 -5.94 -7.72 9.75
C SER A 34 -7.28 -7.16 10.26
N PRO A 35 -7.71 -7.44 11.50
CA PRO A 35 -8.95 -6.87 12.06
C PRO A 35 -8.75 -5.48 12.71
N ASN A 36 -7.49 -5.04 12.85
CA ASN A 36 -7.11 -3.84 13.62
C ASN A 36 -6.40 -2.82 12.73
N ILE A 37 -6.58 -1.54 13.02
CA ILE A 37 -5.89 -0.44 12.32
C ILE A 37 -4.37 -0.57 12.40
N PHE A 38 -3.85 -0.99 13.56
CA PHE A 38 -2.41 -1.20 13.75
C PHE A 38 -1.87 -2.33 12.85
N SER A 39 -2.63 -3.42 12.71
CA SER A 39 -2.25 -4.52 11.83
C SER A 39 -2.42 -4.17 10.34
N ILE A 40 -3.37 -3.30 10.00
CA ILE A 40 -3.47 -2.72 8.65
C ILE A 40 -2.21 -1.92 8.34
N LEU A 41 -1.72 -1.09 9.28
CA LEU A 41 -0.48 -0.32 9.09
C LEU A 41 0.71 -1.22 8.76
N LEU A 42 0.87 -2.36 9.44
CA LEU A 42 1.95 -3.30 9.13
C LEU A 42 1.91 -3.83 7.70
N GLY A 43 0.73 -4.23 7.21
CA GLY A 43 0.55 -4.65 5.82
C GLY A 43 0.73 -3.51 4.83
N TRP A 44 0.23 -2.33 5.19
CA TRP A 44 0.27 -1.11 4.38
C TRP A 44 1.70 -0.59 4.15
N ASP A 45 2.48 -0.49 5.23
CA ASP A 45 3.91 -0.13 5.21
C ASP A 45 4.73 -1.19 4.47
N GLY A 46 4.46 -2.48 4.74
CA GLY A 46 5.13 -3.59 4.05
C GLY A 46 4.95 -3.52 2.54
N LEU A 47 3.72 -3.25 2.06
CA LEU A 47 3.45 -3.01 0.64
C LEU A 47 4.22 -1.79 0.11
N GLY A 48 4.34 -0.72 0.89
CA GLY A 48 5.09 0.48 0.51
C GLY A 48 6.58 0.21 0.30
N ILE A 49 7.22 -0.42 1.28
CA ILE A 49 8.66 -0.71 1.25
C ILE A 49 9.00 -1.71 0.13
N ILE A 50 8.22 -2.78 -0.01
CA ILE A 50 8.53 -3.81 -1.01
C ILE A 50 8.29 -3.27 -2.43
N SER A 51 7.26 -2.42 -2.62
CA SER A 51 7.04 -1.74 -3.91
C SER A 51 8.24 -0.87 -4.30
N TYR A 52 8.81 -0.13 -3.35
CA TYR A 52 10.02 0.66 -3.56
C TYR A 52 11.21 -0.21 -3.98
N CYS A 53 11.45 -1.33 -3.28
CA CYS A 53 12.52 -2.27 -3.63
C CYS A 53 12.36 -2.85 -5.05
N LEU A 54 11.12 -3.09 -5.48
CA LEU A 54 10.83 -3.60 -6.83
C LEU A 54 11.01 -2.53 -7.93
N VAL A 55 10.70 -1.26 -7.66
CA VAL A 55 10.90 -0.15 -8.62
C VAL A 55 12.39 0.10 -8.87
N ILE A 56 13.23 -0.02 -7.84
CA ILE A 56 14.69 0.22 -7.95
C ILE A 56 15.47 -1.00 -8.46
N TYR A 57 14.79 -2.09 -8.85
CA TYR A 57 15.44 -3.35 -9.22
C TYR A 57 16.58 -3.19 -10.25
N PHE A 58 16.39 -2.36 -11.28
CA PHE A 58 17.37 -2.13 -12.35
C PHE A 58 18.49 -1.13 -12.00
N GLN A 59 18.40 -0.40 -10.89
CA GLN A 59 19.48 0.47 -10.39
C GLN A 59 19.98 1.55 -11.36
N ASN A 60 19.15 1.98 -12.31
CA ASN A 60 19.42 3.12 -13.20
C ASN A 60 19.06 4.45 -12.52
N SER A 61 19.67 5.56 -12.94
CA SER A 61 19.35 6.92 -12.43
C SER A 61 17.85 7.24 -12.46
N ILE A 62 17.17 6.84 -13.53
CA ILE A 62 15.72 6.99 -13.71
C ILE A 62 14.93 6.11 -12.73
N SER A 63 15.42 4.90 -12.43
CA SER A 63 14.79 4.00 -11.46
C SER A 63 14.94 4.51 -10.02
N TYR A 64 16.05 5.18 -9.69
CA TYR A 64 16.24 5.79 -8.38
C TYR A 64 15.32 7.00 -8.15
N SER A 65 15.20 7.89 -9.14
CA SER A 65 14.32 9.06 -9.02
C SER A 65 12.85 8.65 -8.95
N SER A 66 12.42 7.69 -9.77
CA SER A 66 11.08 7.13 -9.72
C SER A 66 10.80 6.39 -8.41
N GLY A 67 11.74 5.55 -7.95
CA GLY A 67 11.64 4.88 -6.66
C GLY A 67 11.45 5.87 -5.51
N MET A 68 12.26 6.94 -5.44
CA MET A 68 12.13 7.96 -4.41
C MET A 68 10.76 8.65 -4.45
N LEU A 69 10.26 8.99 -5.64
CA LEU A 69 8.94 9.58 -5.79
C LEU A 69 7.82 8.64 -5.30
N THR A 70 7.91 7.36 -5.63
CA THR A 70 6.91 6.36 -5.20
C THR A 70 6.86 6.16 -3.69
N ILE A 71 8.01 6.09 -3.00
CA ILE A 71 8.01 5.90 -1.56
C ILE A 71 7.56 7.16 -0.81
N LEU A 72 7.94 8.34 -1.29
CA LEU A 72 7.53 9.60 -0.66
C LEU A 72 6.01 9.78 -0.69
N ILE A 73 5.37 9.51 -1.82
CA ILE A 73 3.91 9.66 -1.92
C ILE A 73 3.18 8.59 -1.10
N ASN A 74 3.69 7.35 -1.08
CA ASN A 74 3.13 6.30 -0.23
C ASN A 74 3.23 6.65 1.26
N ARG A 75 4.35 7.26 1.70
CA ARG A 75 4.58 7.66 3.10
C ARG A 75 3.59 8.72 3.59
N LEU A 76 3.03 9.55 2.70
CA LEU A 76 1.95 10.47 3.08
C LEU A 76 0.68 9.72 3.52
N GLY A 77 0.38 8.59 2.91
CA GLY A 77 -0.72 7.72 3.32
C GLY A 77 -0.47 7.09 4.69
N ASP A 78 0.77 6.67 4.96
CA ASP A 78 1.16 6.08 6.26
C ASP A 78 0.95 7.09 7.40
N VAL A 79 1.27 8.37 7.17
CA VAL A 79 1.01 9.45 8.15
C VAL A 79 -0.49 9.59 8.43
N ALA A 80 -1.35 9.47 7.42
CA ALA A 80 -2.80 9.51 7.63
C ALA A 80 -3.28 8.34 8.50
N ILE A 81 -2.75 7.13 8.30
CA ILE A 81 -3.07 5.96 9.14
C ILE A 81 -2.56 6.13 10.57
N LEU A 82 -1.38 6.71 10.76
CA LEU A 82 -0.86 7.05 12.10
C LEU A 82 -1.76 8.06 12.84
N LEU A 83 -2.31 9.05 12.12
CA LEU A 83 -3.30 9.98 12.69
C LEU A 83 -4.62 9.27 13.04
N ILE A 84 -5.06 8.29 12.24
CA ILE A 84 -6.22 7.48 12.59
C ILE A 84 -5.97 6.70 13.88
N ILE A 85 -4.78 6.10 14.03
CA ILE A 85 -4.41 5.36 15.25
C ILE A 85 -4.45 6.29 16.48
N SER A 86 -3.93 7.52 16.37
CA SER A 86 -3.95 8.47 17.49
C SER A 86 -5.36 8.93 17.85
N LEU A 87 -6.24 9.14 16.86
CA LEU A 87 -7.65 9.46 17.12
C LEU A 87 -8.41 8.28 17.73
N MET A 88 -8.17 7.05 17.26
CA MET A 88 -8.78 5.83 17.79
C MET A 88 -8.33 5.54 19.23
N MET A 89 -7.13 5.98 19.64
CA MET A 89 -6.71 5.89 21.05
C MET A 89 -7.63 6.66 21.98
N ASN A 90 -8.17 7.82 21.56
CA ASN A 90 -9.11 8.59 22.38
C ASN A 90 -10.44 7.86 22.60
N LEU A 91 -10.81 6.97 21.68
CA LEU A 91 -12.02 6.17 21.74
C LEU A 91 -11.81 4.81 22.45
N GLY A 92 -10.58 4.51 22.88
CA GLY A 92 -10.25 3.43 23.81
C GLY A 92 -9.93 2.07 23.18
N SER A 93 -10.11 1.88 21.87
CA SER A 93 -9.78 0.61 21.19
C SER A 93 -9.25 0.78 19.76
N TRP A 94 -8.61 -0.24 19.21
CA TRP A 94 -8.10 -0.25 17.83
C TRP A 94 -8.84 -1.22 16.90
N PHE A 95 -9.86 -1.88 17.43
CA PHE A 95 -10.69 -2.84 16.70
C PHE A 95 -11.87 -2.10 16.06
N PHE A 96 -12.12 -2.35 14.77
CA PHE A 96 -13.20 -1.67 14.04
C PHE A 96 -14.60 -1.97 14.54
N VAL A 97 -14.80 -3.19 15.05
CA VAL A 97 -16.13 -3.68 15.46
C VAL A 97 -16.77 -2.79 16.52
N PHE A 98 -15.98 -2.17 17.39
CA PHE A 98 -16.49 -1.33 18.48
C PHE A 98 -16.99 0.05 18.02
N TYR A 99 -16.74 0.43 16.76
CA TYR A 99 -16.98 1.78 16.25
C TYR A 99 -18.17 1.90 15.31
N LEU A 100 -18.80 0.79 14.92
CA LEU A 100 -19.92 0.73 13.95
C LEU A 100 -21.20 1.47 14.40
N PHE A 101 -21.33 1.84 15.68
CA PHE A 101 -22.57 2.41 16.23
C PHE A 101 -22.37 3.74 16.96
N ILE A 102 -21.18 4.33 16.91
CA ILE A 102 -20.87 5.57 17.61
C ILE A 102 -20.90 6.73 16.60
N PHE A 103 -21.87 7.63 16.74
CA PHE A 103 -21.94 8.85 15.95
C PHE A 103 -21.41 10.02 16.78
N ASP A 104 -20.15 10.36 16.58
CA ASP A 104 -19.50 11.51 17.22
C ASP A 104 -18.73 12.34 16.16
N TYR A 105 -18.45 13.62 16.43
CA TYR A 105 -17.73 14.50 15.51
C TYR A 105 -16.35 13.96 15.13
N TRP A 106 -15.74 13.18 16.02
CA TRP A 106 -14.46 12.50 15.80
C TRP A 106 -14.52 11.49 14.63
N PHE A 107 -15.69 10.91 14.36
CA PHE A 107 -15.88 9.97 13.25
C PHE A 107 -15.75 10.62 11.89
N PHE A 108 -16.25 11.85 11.74
CA PHE A 108 -16.11 12.58 10.48
C PHE A 108 -14.64 12.80 10.11
N TYR A 109 -13.82 13.19 11.09
CA TYR A 109 -12.37 13.35 10.89
C TYR A 109 -11.68 12.03 10.56
N LEU A 110 -12.11 10.94 11.19
CA LEU A 110 -11.57 9.61 10.92
C LEU A 110 -11.88 9.13 9.50
N PHE A 111 -13.14 9.29 9.07
CA PHE A 111 -13.55 8.97 7.71
C PHE A 111 -12.74 9.78 6.68
N LEU A 112 -12.53 11.08 6.92
CA LEU A 112 -11.75 11.93 6.02
C LEU A 112 -10.29 11.46 5.93
N LEU A 113 -9.67 11.08 7.05
CA LEU A 113 -8.31 10.53 7.07
C LEU A 113 -8.23 9.17 6.36
N VAL A 114 -9.26 8.32 6.51
CA VAL A 114 -9.36 7.03 5.83
C VAL A 114 -9.42 7.22 4.31
N VAL A 115 -10.24 8.17 3.84
CA VAL A 115 -10.31 8.54 2.42
C VAL A 115 -8.97 9.09 1.92
N LEU A 116 -8.31 9.94 2.70
CA LEU A 116 -7.00 10.48 2.35
C LEU A 116 -5.95 9.36 2.21
N ALA A 117 -5.90 8.43 3.17
CA ALA A 117 -5.03 7.26 3.10
C ALA A 117 -5.33 6.41 1.85
N ALA A 118 -6.60 6.10 1.60
CA ALA A 118 -7.02 5.34 0.44
C ALA A 118 -6.62 6.00 -0.89
N PHE A 119 -6.76 7.33 -1.00
CA PHE A 119 -6.45 8.08 -2.22
C PHE A 119 -4.96 8.05 -2.58
N THR A 120 -4.06 8.02 -1.59
CA THR A 120 -2.61 7.94 -1.84
C THR A 120 -2.22 6.63 -2.53
N LYS A 121 -2.60 5.46 -1.98
CA LYS A 121 -2.31 4.13 -2.57
C LYS A 121 -3.12 3.82 -3.82
N SER A 122 -4.32 4.39 -3.98
CA SER A 122 -5.13 4.19 -5.19
C SER A 122 -4.77 5.13 -6.35
N ALA A 123 -3.75 5.98 -6.19
CA ALA A 123 -3.27 6.92 -7.21
C ALA A 123 -4.37 7.87 -7.73
N GLN A 124 -5.30 8.27 -6.86
CA GLN A 124 -6.32 9.26 -7.20
C GLN A 124 -5.69 10.65 -7.32
N ILE A 125 -6.30 11.53 -8.11
CA ILE A 125 -5.89 12.94 -8.19
C ILE A 125 -6.11 13.57 -6.81
N PRO A 126 -5.12 14.22 -6.17
CA PRO A 126 -3.85 14.77 -6.69
C PRO A 126 -2.60 13.86 -6.57
N PHE A 127 -2.70 12.69 -5.95
CA PHE A 127 -1.60 11.76 -5.67
C PHE A 127 -1.33 10.76 -6.80
N SER A 128 -1.68 11.07 -8.05
CA SER A 128 -1.55 10.12 -9.16
C SER A 128 -0.12 10.00 -9.73
N SER A 129 0.78 10.93 -9.39
CA SER A 129 2.11 11.05 -10.02
C SER A 129 3.05 9.89 -9.75
N TRP A 130 2.86 9.12 -8.67
CA TRP A 130 3.69 7.95 -8.41
C TRP A 130 3.40 6.78 -9.34
N LEU A 131 2.18 6.68 -9.88
CA LEU A 131 1.78 5.53 -10.69
C LEU A 131 2.54 5.46 -12.03
N PRO A 132 2.67 6.55 -12.82
CA PRO A 132 3.52 6.54 -14.00
C PRO A 132 5.00 6.32 -13.67
N ALA A 133 5.48 6.85 -12.55
CA ALA A 133 6.87 6.66 -12.12
C ALA A 133 7.18 5.19 -11.79
N ALA A 134 6.23 4.47 -11.19
CA ALA A 134 6.39 3.06 -10.83
C ALA A 134 6.53 2.11 -12.05
N MET A 135 6.26 2.57 -13.27
CA MET A 135 6.45 1.80 -14.50
C MET A 135 7.94 1.55 -14.84
N ALA A 136 8.87 2.17 -14.11
CA ALA A 136 10.30 1.82 -14.20
C ALA A 136 10.61 0.40 -13.67
N ALA A 137 9.66 -0.23 -12.95
CA ALA A 137 9.79 -1.61 -12.48
C ALA A 137 9.68 -2.64 -13.64
N PRO A 138 10.18 -3.87 -13.45
CA PRO A 138 10.00 -4.96 -14.42
C PRO A 138 8.52 -5.22 -14.75
N THR A 139 8.20 -5.62 -15.98
CA THR A 139 6.79 -5.84 -16.41
C THR A 139 6.00 -6.89 -15.59
N PRO A 140 6.62 -7.93 -14.99
CA PRO A 140 5.91 -8.82 -14.06
C PRO A 140 5.49 -8.11 -12.76
N VAL A 141 6.20 -7.05 -12.36
CA VAL A 141 5.84 -6.22 -11.20
C VAL A 141 4.73 -5.27 -11.56
N SER A 142 4.85 -4.56 -12.68
CA SER A 142 3.84 -3.57 -13.08
C SER A 142 2.46 -4.24 -13.26
N SER A 143 2.42 -5.43 -13.86
CA SER A 143 1.20 -6.24 -13.91
C SER A 143 0.64 -6.55 -12.51
N LEU A 144 1.48 -6.93 -11.54
CA LEU A 144 1.04 -7.25 -10.19
C LEU A 144 0.56 -5.99 -9.42
N VAL A 145 1.39 -4.95 -9.38
CA VAL A 145 1.20 -3.72 -8.60
C VAL A 145 0.01 -2.91 -9.11
N HIS A 146 -0.11 -2.74 -10.43
CA HIS A 146 -1.15 -1.89 -11.01
C HIS A 146 -2.50 -2.60 -11.16
N SER A 147 -2.54 -3.93 -11.34
CA SER A 147 -3.81 -4.63 -11.53
C SER A 147 -4.43 -5.16 -10.24
N SER A 148 -3.62 -5.54 -9.25
CA SER A 148 -4.13 -6.51 -8.26
C SER A 148 -3.91 -6.18 -6.79
N THR A 149 -2.96 -5.31 -6.42
CA THR A 149 -2.52 -5.25 -5.01
C THR A 149 -2.33 -3.86 -4.41
N LEU A 150 -1.57 -2.96 -5.04
CA LEU A 150 -1.25 -1.68 -4.40
C LEU A 150 -2.42 -0.70 -4.54
N VAL A 151 -2.95 -0.57 -5.76
CA VAL A 151 -4.13 0.27 -6.04
C VAL A 151 -5.38 -0.30 -5.36
N THR A 152 -5.53 -1.62 -5.36
CA THR A 152 -6.67 -2.31 -4.73
C THR A 152 -6.63 -2.25 -3.21
N ALA A 153 -5.45 -2.17 -2.57
CA ALA A 153 -5.34 -2.01 -1.11
C ALA A 153 -6.03 -0.73 -0.61
N GLY A 154 -5.93 0.39 -1.36
CA GLY A 154 -6.64 1.63 -1.01
C GLY A 154 -8.16 1.48 -1.07
N VAL A 155 -8.67 0.83 -2.12
CA VAL A 155 -10.11 0.56 -2.27
C VAL A 155 -10.60 -0.46 -1.24
N TYR A 156 -9.82 -1.50 -0.96
CA TYR A 156 -10.12 -2.51 0.05
C TYR A 156 -10.28 -1.88 1.43
N LEU A 157 -9.41 -0.91 1.77
CA LEU A 157 -9.52 -0.14 2.99
C LEU A 157 -10.90 0.54 3.04
N LEU A 158 -11.30 1.29 2.00
CA LEU A 158 -12.62 1.95 1.96
C LEU A 158 -13.80 0.98 2.09
N ILE A 159 -13.75 -0.18 1.44
CA ILE A 159 -14.81 -1.19 1.55
C ILE A 159 -14.95 -1.68 3.00
N ARG A 160 -13.83 -1.86 3.72
CA ARG A 160 -13.88 -2.30 5.12
C ARG A 160 -14.44 -1.25 6.08
N TYR A 161 -14.30 0.02 5.75
CA TYR A 161 -14.87 1.12 6.52
C TYR A 161 -16.14 1.69 5.90
N SER A 162 -16.78 0.95 5.00
CA SER A 162 -18.01 1.43 4.36
C SER A 162 -19.19 1.51 5.32
N ASP A 163 -19.18 0.70 6.38
CA ASP A 163 -20.18 0.68 7.43
C ASP A 163 -19.86 1.65 8.60
N LEU A 164 -18.77 2.44 8.50
CA LEU A 164 -18.52 3.59 9.39
C LEU A 164 -19.27 4.83 8.91
#